data_AF-A0A2E4QY92-F1
#
_entry.id   AF-A0A2E4QY92-F1
#
_cell.length_a   1.000
_cell.length_b   1.000
_cell.length_c   1.000
_cell.angle_alpha   90.00
_cell.angle_beta   90.00
_cell.angle_gamma   90.00
#
_symmetry.space_group_name_H-M   'P 1'
#
loop_
_entity.id
_entity.type
_entity.pdbx_description
1 polymer ?
#
loop_
_entity_poly.entity_id
_entity_poly.type
_entity_poly.pdbx_seq_one_letter_code
_entity_poly.pdbx_strand_id
1 'polypeptide(L)' 'MMPDLSEERREALRDHLIRLFSSDFDETLTEFRADAVIDLMLKTLGPTVYNQAVQDVRQHLQIKLDDLDGEIYLDSE' A
#
# COMPACT_ATOMS: atom_id res chain seq x y z
N MET A 1 -8.81 -9.95 3.10
CA MET A 1 -9.40 -9.43 1.85
C MET A 1 -8.75 -8.08 1.60
N MET A 2 -7.97 -7.96 0.52
CA MET A 2 -7.39 -6.66 0.15
C MET A 2 -8.54 -5.78 -0.36
N PRO A 3 -8.64 -4.50 0.03
CA PRO A 3 -9.64 -3.62 -0.55
C PRO A 3 -9.42 -3.52 -2.06
N ASP A 4 -10.49 -3.69 -2.83
CA ASP A 4 -10.45 -3.51 -4.28
C ASP A 4 -10.00 -2.09 -4.63
N LEU A 5 -9.12 -1.99 -5.62
CA LEU A 5 -8.67 -0.71 -6.15
C LEU A 5 -9.85 -0.05 -6.88
N SER A 6 -10.17 1.21 -6.57
CA SER A 6 -11.22 1.93 -7.29
C SER A 6 -10.85 2.09 -8.77
N GLU A 7 -11.86 2.09 -9.65
CA GLU A 7 -11.66 2.25 -11.09
C GLU A 7 -10.87 3.53 -11.45
N GLU A 8 -11.17 4.66 -10.79
CA GLU A 8 -10.43 5.91 -10.97
C GLU A 8 -8.94 5.78 -10.63
N ARG A 9 -8.60 5.06 -9.56
CA ARG A 9 -7.20 4.82 -9.19
C ARG A 9 -6.52 3.86 -10.15
N ARG A 10 -7.26 2.87 -10.65
CA ARG A 10 -6.76 1.92 -11.65
C ARG A 10 -6.43 2.65 -12.95
N GLU A 11 -7.31 3.51 -13.43
CA GLU A 11 -7.10 4.35 -14.61
C GLU A 11 -5.86 5.25 -14.43
N ALA A 12 -5.75 5.95 -13.31
CA ALA A 12 -4.59 6.80 -13.02
C ALA A 12 -3.25 6.02 -13.00
N LEU A 13 -3.26 4.80 -12.44
CA LEU A 13 -2.08 3.93 -12.42
C LEU A 13 -1.73 3.39 -13.81
N ARG A 14 -2.73 3.01 -14.60
CA ARG A 14 -2.56 2.57 -15.99
C ARG A 14 -1.88 3.66 -16.81
N ASP A 15 -2.41 4.87 -16.75
CA ASP A 15 -1.88 6.04 -17.44
C ASP A 15 -0.44 6.33 -17.06
N HIS A 16 -0.12 6.23 -15.76
CA HIS A 16 1.24 6.41 -15.28
C HIS A 16 2.17 5.32 -15.81
N LEU A 17 1.72 4.06 -15.80
CA LEU A 17 2.50 2.93 -16.27
C LEU A 17 2.79 3.02 -17.77
N ILE A 18 1.80 3.38 -18.58
CA ILE A 18 1.97 3.59 -20.02
C ILE A 18 3.00 4.71 -20.27
N ARG A 19 2.90 5.83 -19.54
CA ARG A 19 3.88 6.92 -19.65
C ARG A 19 5.28 6.47 -19.29
N LEU A 20 5.44 5.77 -18.16
CA LEU A 20 6.73 5.24 -17.71
C LEU A 20 7.38 4.34 -18.77
N PHE A 21 6.62 3.39 -19.33
CA PHE A 21 7.12 2.48 -20.37
C PHE A 21 7.53 3.24 -21.64
N SER A 22 6.73 4.22 -22.05
CA SER A 22 7.06 5.02 -23.22
C SER A 22 8.24 5.97 -23.00
N SER A 23 8.43 6.54 -21.80
CA SER A 23 9.48 7.52 -21.55
C SER A 23 10.82 6.91 -21.20
N ASP A 24 10.81 5.85 -20.38
CA ASP A 24 12.02 5.33 -19.76
C ASP A 24 12.51 4.03 -20.42
N PHE A 25 11.60 3.31 -21.09
CA PHE A 25 11.89 2.02 -21.70
C PHE A 25 11.71 2.01 -23.24
N ASP A 26 11.31 3.14 -23.84
CA ASP A 26 11.02 3.28 -25.28
C ASP A 26 10.06 2.19 -25.81
N GLU A 27 9.19 1.69 -24.94
CA GLU A 27 8.19 0.66 -25.26
C GLU A 27 6.78 1.24 -25.11
N THR A 28 5.95 1.06 -26.13
CA THR A 28 4.52 1.40 -26.01
C THR A 28 3.77 0.26 -25.34
N LEU A 29 3.17 0.55 -24.19
CA LEU A 29 2.29 -0.39 -23.50
C LEU A 29 0.83 -0.12 -23.87
N THR A 30 0.10 -1.15 -24.28
CA THR A 30 -1.36 -1.04 -24.45
C THR A 30 -2.05 -1.01 -23.10
N GLU A 31 -3.26 -0.44 -23.03
CA GLU A 31 -4.05 -0.43 -21.81
C GLU A 31 -4.24 -1.84 -21.23
N PHE A 32 -4.55 -2.83 -22.07
CA PHE A 32 -4.68 -4.22 -21.63
C PHE A 32 -3.41 -4.80 -21.00
N ARG A 33 -2.23 -4.52 -21.59
CA ARG A 33 -0.95 -4.97 -21.01
C ARG A 33 -0.65 -4.22 -19.71
N ALA A 34 -0.98 -2.94 -19.62
CA ALA A 34 -0.84 -2.15 -18.40
C ALA A 34 -1.71 -2.71 -17.25
N ASP A 35 -2.95 -3.10 -17.54
CA ASP A 35 -3.81 -3.78 -16.55
C ASP A 35 -3.22 -5.09 -16.07
N ALA A 36 -2.69 -5.91 -16.99
CA ALA A 36 -2.09 -7.19 -16.61
C ALA A 36 -0.91 -7.01 -15.65
N VAL A 37 -0.11 -5.96 -15.84
CA VAL A 37 0.99 -5.61 -14.92
C VAL A 37 0.42 -5.15 -13.58
N ILE A 38 -0.59 -4.26 -13.57
CA ILE A 38 -1.23 -3.79 -12.34
C ILE A 38 -1.81 -4.98 -11.55
N ASP A 39 -2.52 -5.90 -12.22
CA ASP A 39 -3.10 -7.07 -11.59
C ASP A 39 -2.05 -8.01 -11.01
N LEU A 40 -0.92 -8.20 -11.70
CA LEU A 40 0.21 -8.95 -11.17
C LEU A 40 0.75 -8.29 -9.91
N MET A 41 1.01 -6.98 -9.95
CA MET A 41 1.54 -6.23 -8.81
C MET A 41 0.59 -6.24 -7.60
N LEU A 42 -0.72 -6.11 -7.82
CA LEU A 42 -1.71 -6.21 -6.74
C LEU A 42 -1.73 -7.61 -6.12
N LYS A 43 -1.54 -8.67 -6.93
CA LYS A 43 -1.45 -10.06 -6.43
C LYS A 43 -0.15 -10.35 -5.70
N THR A 44 0.98 -9.79 -6.14
CA THR A 44 2.32 -10.12 -5.60
C THR A 44 2.73 -9.21 -4.45
N LEU A 45 2.51 -7.90 -4.56
CA LEU A 45 2.93 -6.90 -3.58
C LEU A 45 1.81 -6.53 -2.61
N GLY A 46 0.57 -6.52 -3.09
CA GLY A 46 -0.60 -6.09 -2.31
C GLY A 46 -0.72 -6.75 -0.93
N PRO A 47 -0.68 -8.10 -0.81
CA PRO A 47 -0.75 -8.78 0.48
C PRO A 47 0.40 -8.42 1.42
N THR A 48 1.63 -8.34 0.89
CA THR A 48 2.84 -8.04 1.67
C THR A 48 2.77 -6.63 2.25
N VAL A 49 2.45 -5.63 1.41
CA VAL A 49 2.34 -4.23 1.83
C VAL A 49 1.19 -4.05 2.81
N TYR A 50 0.04 -4.67 2.56
CA TYR A 50 -1.11 -4.59 3.46
C TYR A 50 -0.80 -5.18 4.84
N ASN A 51 -0.19 -6.37 4.89
CA ASN A 51 0.15 -7.02 6.14
C ASN A 51 1.16 -6.21 6.94
N GLN A 52 2.18 -5.65 6.27
CA GLN A 52 3.15 -4.78 6.91
C GLN A 52 2.47 -3.52 7.47
N ALA A 53 1.60 -2.86 6.69
CA ALA A 53 0.88 -1.68 7.15
C ALA A 53 0.01 -1.97 8.39
N VAL A 54 -0.65 -3.13 8.44
CA VAL A 54 -1.43 -3.56 9.62
C VAL A 54 -0.53 -3.79 10.83
N GLN A 55 0.65 -4.38 10.62
CA GLN A 55 1.63 -4.59 11.68
C GLN A 55 2.18 -3.26 12.22
N ASP A 56 2.51 -2.32 11.33
CA ASP A 56 3.02 -1.00 11.68
C ASP A 56 2.00 -0.22 12.53
N VAL A 57 0.73 -0.23 12.12
CA VAL A 57 -0.36 0.40 12.90
C VAL A 57 -0.51 -0.27 14.26
N ARG A 58 -0.44 -1.59 14.33
CA ARG A 58 -0.52 -2.33 15.60
C ARG A 58 0.62 -1.94 16.54
N GLN A 59 1.85 -1.94 16.05
CA GLN A 59 3.02 -1.58 16.84
C GLN A 59 2.92 -0.14 17.35
N HIS A 60 2.49 0.79 16.49
CA HIS A 60 2.31 2.20 16.87
C HIS A 60 1.27 2.38 17.98
N LEU A 61 0.15 1.66 17.90
CA LEU A 61 -0.88 1.70 18.95
C LEU A 61 -0.39 1.05 20.25
N GLN A 62 0.38 -0.03 20.17
CA GLN A 62 0.90 -0.72 21.34
C GLN A 62 1.86 0.17 22.13
N ILE A 63 2.77 0.88 21.46
CA ILE A 63 3.65 1.86 22.10
C ILE A 63 2.85 2.91 22.88
N LYS A 64 1.79 3.46 22.26
CA LYS A 64 0.94 4.45 22.93
C LYS A 64 0.19 3.91 24.15
N LEU A 65 -0.17 2.63 24.14
CA LEU A 65 -0.82 1.99 25.27
C LEU A 65 0.19 1.74 26.40
N ASP A 66 1.38 1.27 26.07
CA ASP A 66 2.46 1.06 27.04
C ASP A 66 2.87 2.40 27.70
N ASP A 67 2.93 3.49 26.92
CA ASP A 67 3.18 4.84 27.43
C ASP A 67 2.10 5.28 28.45
N LEU A 68 0.82 5.06 28.12
CA LEU A 68 -0.31 5.40 29.00
C LEU A 68 -0.30 4.58 30.30
N ASP A 69 0.00 3.29 30.22
CA ASP A 69 0.12 2.44 31.41
C ASP A 69 1.25 2.96 32.32
N GLY A 70 2.39 3.36 31.75
CA GLY A 70 3.52 3.93 32.49
C GLY A 70 3.20 5.25 33.22
N GLU A 71 2.42 6.13 32.61
CA GLU A 71 1.98 7.39 33.23
C GLU A 71 1.08 7.14 34.47
N ILE A 72 0.15 6.18 34.40
CA ILE A 72 -0.75 5.85 35.52
C ILE A 72 0.01 5.31 36.74
N TYR A 73 1.08 4.54 36.53
CA TYR A 73 1.91 4.03 37.63
C TYR A 73 2.75 5.12 38.32
N LEU A 74 3.10 6.21 37.61
CA LEU A 74 3.86 7.33 38.18
C LEU A 74 3.00 8.27 39.04
N ASP A 75 1.70 8.36 38.76
CA ASP A 75 0.75 9.19 39.54
C ASP A 75 0.26 8.52 40.84
N SER A 76 0.82 7.37 41.21
CA SER A 76 0.40 6.56 42.36
C SER A 76 1.23 6.76 43.65
N GLU A 77 2.13 7.75 43.73
CA GLU A 77 2.95 8.07 44.93
C GLU A 77 2.45 9.29 45.73
#